data_AF-A0A920KLV9-F1
#
_entry.id   AF-A0A920KLV9-F1
#
_cell.length_a   1.000
_cell.length_b   1.000
_cell.length_c   1.000
_cell.angle_alpha   90.00
_cell.angle_beta   90.00
_cell.angle_gamma   90.00
#
_symmetry.space_group_name_H-M   'P 1'
#
loop_
_entity.id
_entity.type
_entity.pdbx_description
1 polymer ?
#
loop_
_entity_poly.entity_id
_entity_poly.type
_entity_poly.pdbx_seq_one_letter_code
_entity_poly.pdbx_strand_id
1 'polypeptide(L)' 'MILILMCIEIILLAANINFVSASVFLNDINGQVFSIFILTIAAAEAAIGLAILVIYFRNKGEIDVTKINQLRD' A
#
# COMPACT_ATOMS: atom_id res chain seq x y z
N MET A 1 -0.60 -7.14 -10.93
CA MET A 1 0.16 -6.49 -9.83
C MET A 1 -0.28 -5.04 -9.58
N ILE A 2 -0.34 -4.18 -10.61
CA ILE A 2 -0.77 -2.76 -10.43
C ILE A 2 -2.15 -2.65 -9.76
N LEU A 3 -3.12 -3.46 -10.18
CA LEU A 3 -4.45 -3.49 -9.54
C LEU A 3 -4.37 -3.81 -8.04
N ILE A 4 -3.49 -4.74 -7.65
CA ILE A 4 -3.32 -5.15 -6.25
C ILE A 4 -2.73 -3.98 -5.43
N LEU A 5 -1.71 -3.30 -5.95
CA LEU A 5 -1.15 -2.11 -5.31
C LEU A 5 -2.22 -1.02 -5.13
N MET A 6 -3.02 -0.77 -6.17
CA MET A 6 -4.12 0.20 -6.09
C MET A 6 -5.18 -0.20 -5.04
N CYS A 7 -5.50 -1.48 -4.90
CA CYS A 7 -6.40 -1.95 -3.85
C CYS A 7 -5.82 -1.72 -2.44
N ILE A 8 -4.52 -1.94 -2.25
CA ILE A 8 -3.85 -1.71 -0.96
C ILE A 8 -3.90 -0.22 -0.59
N GLU A 9 -3.61 0.67 -1.54
CA GLU A 9 -3.70 2.12 -1.33
C GLU A 9 -5.11 2.56 -0.93
N ILE A 10 -6.16 2.02 -1.58
CA ILE A 10 -7.55 2.33 -1.23
C ILE A 10 -7.89 1.87 0.20
N ILE A 11 -7.38 0.70 0.63
CA ILE A 11 -7.58 0.20 1.99
C ILE A 11 -6.86 1.09 3.01
N LEU A 12 -5.62 1.48 2.74
CA LEU A 12 -4.83 2.37 3.60
C LEU A 12 -5.46 3.77 3.69
N LEU A 13 -6.03 4.27 2.59
CA LEU A 13 -6.79 5.52 2.58
C LEU A 13 -8.07 5.42 3.42
N ALA A 14 -8.83 4.33 3.30
CA ALA A 14 -10.02 4.10 4.10
C ALA A 14 -9.69 4.03 5.61
N ALA A 15 -8.60 3.35 5.97
CA ALA A 15 -8.10 3.32 7.34
C ALA A 15 -7.72 4.72 7.85
N ASN A 16 -7.02 5.51 7.03
CA ASN A 16 -6.68 6.91 7.34
C ASN A 16 -7.90 7.76 7.66
N ILE A 17 -8.93 7.70 6.81
CA ILE A 17 -10.17 8.44 7.01
C ILE A 17 -10.85 8.02 8.32
N ASN A 18 -10.84 6.72 8.63
CA ASN A 18 -11.40 6.23 9.88
C ASN A 18 -10.66 6.79 11.12
N PHE A 19 -9.32 6.83 11.09
CA PHE A 19 -8.53 7.41 12.17
C PHE A 19 -8.79 8.91 12.37
N VAL A 20 -8.87 9.68 11.28
CA VAL A 20 -9.18 11.11 11.35
C VAL A 20 -10.62 11.33 11.83
N SER A 21 -11.58 10.53 11.36
CA SER A 21 -12.97 10.61 11.81
C SER A 21 -13.12 10.28 13.30
N ALA A 22 -12.46 9.22 13.78
CA ALA A 22 -12.44 8.84 15.18
C ALA A 22 -11.77 9.91 16.06
N SER A 23 -10.69 10.55 15.57
CA SER A 23 -10.04 11.68 16.23
C SER A 23 -11.02 12.84 16.46
N VAL A 24 -11.79 13.21 15.43
CA VAL A 24 -12.80 14.28 15.54
C VAL A 24 -13.94 13.88 16.48
N PHE A 25 -14.42 12.64 16.41
CA PHE A 25 -15.51 12.16 17.25
C PHE A 25 -15.15 12.12 18.74
N LEU A 26 -13.93 11.67 19.06
CA LEU A 26 -13.43 11.55 20.44
C LEU A 26 -12.75 12.82 20.97
N ASN A 27 -12.61 13.86 20.13
CA ASN A 27 -11.82 15.07 20.43
C ASN A 27 -10.38 14.74 20.89
N ASP A 28 -9.75 13.75 20.26
CA ASP A 28 -8.39 13.29 20.57
C ASP A 28 -7.47 13.49 19.36
N ILE A 29 -6.35 14.19 19.56
CA ILE A 29 -5.35 14.45 18.52
C ILE A 29 -4.58 13.19 18.08
N ASN A 30 -4.58 12.13 18.90
CA ASN A 30 -3.83 10.91 18.61
C ASN A 30 -4.20 10.28 17.26
N GLY A 31 -5.48 10.31 16.87
CA GLY A 31 -5.90 9.75 15.57
C GLY A 31 -5.35 10.53 14.36
N GLN A 32 -5.17 11.85 14.49
CA GLN A 32 -4.50 12.66 13.46
C GLN A 32 -3.00 12.37 13.40
N VAL A 33 -2.34 12.19 14.55
CA VAL A 33 -0.92 11.81 14.61
C VAL A 33 -0.69 10.45 13.94
N PHE A 34 -1.52 9.45 14.24
CA PHE A 34 -1.46 8.14 13.59
C PHE A 34 -1.72 8.20 12.08
N SER A 35 -2.63 9.07 11.63
CA SER A 35 -2.89 9.27 10.20
C SER A 35 -1.65 9.70 9.42
N ILE A 36 -0.82 10.60 9.97
CA ILE A 36 0.44 11.02 9.33
C ILE A 36 1.43 9.84 9.20
N PHE A 37 1.52 8.99 10.22
CA PHE A 37 2.35 7.78 10.14
C PHE A 37 1.86 6.81 9.06
N ILE A 38 0.54 6.59 8.96
CA ILE A 38 -0.02 5.71 7.92
C ILE A 38 0.26 6.27 6.53
N LEU A 39 0.12 7.59 6.31
CA LEU A 39 0.48 8.22 5.03
C LEU A 39 1.97 8.04 4.69
N THR A 40 2.86 8.12 5.69
CA THR A 40 4.29 7.89 5.50
C THR A 40 4.59 6.44 5.11
N ILE A 41 3.93 5.48 5.75
CA ILE A 41 4.05 4.05 5.42
C ILE A 41 3.51 3.76 4.02
N ALA A 42 2.36 4.33 3.65
CA ALA A 42 1.78 4.18 2.31
C ALA A 42 2.76 4.68 1.23
N ALA A 43 3.35 5.86 1.43
CA ALA A 43 4.37 6.38 0.51
C ALA A 43 5.59 5.45 0.36
N ALA A 44 6.06 4.87 1.46
CA ALA A 44 7.16 3.91 1.44
C ALA A 44 6.78 2.59 0.75
N GLU A 45 5.58 2.07 1.00
CA GLU A 45 5.07 0.85 0.40
C GLU A 45 4.89 1.00 -1.11
N ALA A 46 4.28 2.09 -1.58
CA ALA A 46 4.13 2.41 -3.00
C ALA A 46 5.48 2.44 -3.72
N ALA A 47 6.49 3.07 -3.11
CA ALA A 47 7.84 3.16 -3.68
C ALA A 47 8.49 1.77 -3.81
N ILE A 48 8.38 0.92 -2.78
CA ILE A 48 8.93 -0.44 -2.78
C ILE A 48 8.17 -1.33 -3.78
N GLY A 49 6.83 -1.31 -3.74
CA GLY A 49 5.96 -2.09 -4.61
C GLY A 49 6.21 -1.79 -6.08
N LEU A 50 6.37 -0.50 -6.44
CA LEU A 50 6.70 -0.09 -7.79
C LEU A 50 8.15 -0.47 -8.18
N ALA A 51 9.11 -0.37 -7.27
CA ALA A 51 10.49 -0.78 -7.54
C ALA A 51 10.57 -2.28 -7.90
N ILE A 52 9.89 -3.13 -7.12
CA ILE A 52 9.80 -4.57 -7.39
C ILE A 52 9.10 -4.82 -8.74
N LEU A 53 8.00 -4.11 -9.01
CA LEU A 53 7.27 -4.20 -10.27
C LEU A 53 8.17 -3.92 -11.48
N VAL A 54 8.94 -2.83 -11.43
CA VAL A 54 9.82 -2.40 -12.52
C VAL A 54 10.93 -3.42 -12.75
N ILE A 55 11.56 -3.93 -11.69
CA ILE A 55 12.62 -4.95 -11.79
C ILE A 55 12.05 -6.23 -12.41
N TYR A 56 10.87 -6.67 -11.96
CA TYR A 56 10.23 -7.88 -12.46
C TYR A 56 9.86 -7.73 -13.95
N PHE A 57 9.25 -6.60 -14.33
CA PHE A 57 8.91 -6.32 -15.72
C PHE A 57 10.15 -6.30 -16.61
N ARG A 58 11.27 -5.73 -16.14
CA ARG A 58 12.53 -5.70 -16.89
C ARG A 58 13.11 -7.09 -17.13
N ASN A 59 12.91 -8.03 -16.21
CA ASN A 59 13.46 -9.39 -16.32
C ASN A 59 12.54 -10.36 -17.08
N LYS A 60 11.22 -10.17 -17.05
CA LYS A 60 10.23 -11.14 -17.54
C LYS A 60 9.38 -10.64 -18.72
N GLY A 61 9.38 -9.34 -19.00
CA GLY A 61 8.61 -8.72 -20.09
C GLY A 61 7.09 -8.68 -19.88
N GLU A 62 6.56 -9.41 -18.90
CA GLU A 62 5.14 -9.45 -18.54
C GLU A 62 4.95 -9.26 -17.03
N ILE A 63 3.85 -8.62 -16.65
CA ILE A 63 3.46 -8.36 -15.25
C ILE A 63 2.36 -9.35 -14.81
N ASP A 64 2.57 -10.63 -15.10
CA ASP A 64 1.65 -11.68 -14.67
C ASP A 64 2.12 -12.29 -13.35
N VAL A 65 1.33 -12.06 -12.30
CA VAL A 65 1.57 -12.57 -10.95
C VAL A 65 1.27 -14.07 -10.83
N THR A 66 0.42 -14.62 -11.70
CA THR A 66 0.06 -16.05 -11.67
C THR A 66 1.16 -16.95 -12.24
N LYS A 67 2.08 -16.38 -13.03
CA LYS A 67 3.27 -17.06 -13.58
C LYS A 67 4.48 -17.05 -12.63
N ILE A 68 4.37 -16.41 -11.46
CA ILE A 68 5.40 -16.42 -10.41
C ILE A 68 5.31 -17.74 -9.64
N ASN A 69 5.70 -18.85 -10.26
CA ASN A 69 5.63 -20.18 -9.66
C ASN A 69 7.00 -20.88 -9.63
N GLN A 70 8.08 -20.09 -9.50
CA GLN A 70 9.47 -20.57 -9.58
C GLN A 70 9.98 -21.25 -8.30
N LEU A 71 9.20 -21.22 -7.21
CA LEU A 71 9.51 -21.90 -5.95
C LEU A 71 8.63 -23.13 -5.80
N ARG A 72 8.75 -24.06 -6.74
CA ARG A 72 8.09 -25.37 -6.65
C ARG A 72 9.19 -26.42 -6.59
N ASP A 73 9.37 -27.00 -5.41
CA ASP A 73 9.93 -28.35 -5.27
C ASP A 73 8.94 -29.37 -5.86
#